data_AF-A0A7S0P2Y1-F1
#
_entry.id   AF-A0A7S0P2Y1-F1
#
_cell.length_a   1.000
_cell.length_b   1.000
_cell.length_c   1.000
_cell.angle_alpha   90.00
_cell.angle_beta   90.00
_cell.angle_gamma   90.00
#
_symmetry.space_group_name_H-M   'P 1'
#
loop_
_entity.id
_entity.type
_entity.pdbx_description
1 polymer ?
#
loop_
_entity_poly.entity_id
_entity_poly.type
_entity_poly.pdbx_seq_one_letter_code
_entity_poly.pdbx_strand_id
1 'polypeptide(L)'
;HGYQAALGAAGFEELRSELSVGFECFASPLNCRYPAYCSAFGDTDHHFGSLGSFFSFTPSEGSFEANPPFVPEVMLAAVRHAEALLRTGSVGAAAARYTAALSAADAGGMR
;
A
#
# COMPACT_ATOMS: atom_id res chain seq x y z
N HIS A 1 12.52 17.44 -2.48
CA HIS A 1 11.90 16.39 -3.30
C HIS A 1 11.27 15.36 -2.38
N GLY A 2 9.98 15.06 -2.52
CA GLY A 2 9.31 13.98 -1.78
C GLY A 2 9.24 12.74 -2.65
N TYR A 3 9.78 11.62 -2.19
CA TYR A 3 9.80 10.35 -2.93
C TYR A 3 8.52 9.50 -2.70
N GLN A 4 7.68 9.92 -1.76
CA GLN A 4 6.36 9.40 -1.42
C GLN A 4 5.64 10.43 -0.53
N ALA A 5 4.32 10.33 -0.39
CA ALA A 5 3.54 11.21 0.47
C ALA A 5 2.49 10.40 1.24
N ALA A 6 2.77 10.09 2.51
CA ALA A 6 1.83 9.38 3.37
C ALA A 6 0.53 10.17 3.52
N LEU A 7 -0.61 9.47 3.60
CA LEU A 7 -1.88 10.11 3.89
C LEU A 7 -1.88 10.71 5.30
N GLY A 8 -2.57 11.84 5.46
CA GLY A 8 -2.82 12.42 6.78
C GLY A 8 -3.75 11.52 7.62
N ALA A 9 -3.79 11.76 8.93
CA ALA A 9 -4.55 10.93 9.85
C ALA A 9 -6.04 10.80 9.50
N ALA A 10 -6.65 11.88 9.00
CA ALA A 10 -8.05 11.91 8.54
C ALA A 10 -8.27 11.07 7.27
N GLY A 11 -7.32 11.05 6.33
CA GLY A 11 -7.41 10.23 5.13
C GLY A 11 -7.41 8.74 5.47
N PHE A 12 -6.52 8.32 6.37
CA PHE A 12 -6.51 6.95 6.88
C PHE A 12 -7.78 6.59 7.68
N GLU A 13 -8.39 7.56 8.39
CA GLU A 13 -9.64 7.33 9.10
C GLU A 13 -10.79 7.02 8.13
N GLU A 14 -10.91 7.79 7.05
CA GLU A 14 -11.89 7.56 5.99
C GLU A 14 -11.68 6.22 5.30
N LEU A 15 -10.43 5.89 4.95
CA LEU A 15 -10.10 4.59 4.37
C LEU A 15 -10.48 3.42 5.30
N ARG A 16 -10.29 3.61 6.61
CA ARG A 16 -10.66 2.62 7.62
C ARG A 16 -12.18 2.50 7.75
N SER A 17 -12.93 3.60 7.81
CA SER A 17 -14.39 3.57 8.03
C SER A 17 -15.14 3.06 6.81
N GLU A 18 -14.81 3.56 5.61
CA GLU A 18 -15.58 3.30 4.40
C GLU A 18 -15.13 2.05 3.66
N LEU A 19 -13.82 1.77 3.68
CA LEU A 19 -13.21 0.71 2.89
C LEU A 19 -12.60 -0.40 3.75
N SER A 20 -12.71 -0.30 5.08
CA SER A 20 -12.15 -1.28 6.04
C SER A 20 -10.64 -1.48 5.87
N VAL A 21 -9.92 -0.47 5.38
CA VAL A 21 -8.46 -0.54 5.21
C VAL A 21 -7.79 -0.66 6.57
N GLY A 22 -6.91 -1.65 6.69
CA GLY A 22 -6.21 -1.99 7.93
C GLY A 22 -4.71 -2.23 7.78
N PHE A 23 -4.14 -1.95 6.62
CA PHE A 23 -2.77 -2.33 6.29
C PHE A 23 -2.18 -1.43 5.20
N GLU A 24 -0.89 -1.11 5.32
CA GLU A 24 -0.13 -0.33 4.33
C GLU A 24 0.84 -1.23 3.55
N CYS A 25 0.71 -1.27 2.23
CA CYS A 25 1.59 -2.01 1.33
C CYS A 25 2.97 -1.37 1.17
N PHE A 26 3.10 -0.07 1.45
CA PHE A 26 4.37 0.65 1.32
C PHE A 26 4.53 1.62 2.49
N ALA A 27 5.21 1.18 3.54
CA ALA A 27 5.50 1.99 4.72
C ALA A 27 6.90 1.68 5.28
N SER A 28 7.18 2.25 6.45
CA SER A 28 8.38 2.07 7.24
C SER A 28 8.02 2.20 8.73
N PRO A 29 8.89 1.76 9.65
CA PRO A 29 8.68 1.95 11.09
C PRO A 29 8.44 3.42 11.50
N LEU A 30 8.88 4.37 10.67
CA LEU A 30 8.83 5.80 10.97
C LEU A 30 7.53 6.47 10.51
N ASN A 31 6.76 5.84 9.61
CA ASN A 31 5.59 6.47 9.00
C ASN A 31 4.34 5.59 8.94
N CYS A 32 4.41 4.33 9.36
CA CYS A 32 3.25 3.45 9.39
C CYS A 32 2.15 3.96 10.34
N ARG A 33 0.91 3.84 9.91
CA ARG A 33 -0.30 4.04 10.72
C ARG A 33 -0.73 2.75 11.43
N TYR A 34 -0.53 1.60 10.80
CA TYR A 34 -0.97 0.31 11.31
C TYR A 34 0.18 -0.49 11.94
N PRO A 35 -0.09 -1.39 12.92
CA PRO A 35 0.95 -2.22 13.53
C PRO A 35 1.61 -3.23 12.60
N ALA A 36 0.95 -3.58 11.48
CA ALA A 36 1.47 -4.46 10.46
C ALA A 36 1.45 -3.74 9.11
N TYR A 37 2.56 -3.82 8.39
CA TYR A 37 2.77 -3.14 7.11
C TYR A 37 3.82 -3.87 6.27
N CYS A 38 3.92 -3.55 4.99
CA CYS A 38 5.05 -3.93 4.16
C CYS A 38 6.08 -2.79 4.09
N SER A 39 7.37 -3.13 4.02
CA SER A 39 8.46 -2.15 3.94
C SER A 39 9.60 -2.59 3.01
N ALA A 40 10.50 -1.64 2.72
CA ALA A 40 11.63 -1.89 1.83
C ALA A 40 12.73 -2.77 2.46
N PHE A 41 12.93 -2.67 3.78
CA PHE A 41 14.01 -3.34 4.50
C PHE A 41 13.46 -4.33 5.52
N GLY A 42 12.94 -5.47 5.04
CA GLY A 42 12.30 -6.46 5.91
C GLY A 42 13.25 -7.02 6.99
N ASP A 43 14.54 -7.14 6.69
CA ASP A 43 15.57 -7.60 7.61
C ASP A 43 15.71 -6.68 8.84
N THR A 44 15.57 -5.37 8.68
CA THR A 44 15.62 -4.43 9.81
C THR A 44 14.24 -4.14 10.40
N ASP A 45 13.23 -4.01 9.54
CA ASP A 45 11.94 -3.45 9.92
C ASP A 45 11.00 -4.49 10.53
N HIS A 46 11.29 -5.79 10.40
CA HIS A 46 10.44 -6.85 10.96
C HIS A 46 10.30 -6.72 12.48
N HIS A 47 11.34 -6.23 13.16
CA HIS A 47 11.31 -5.96 14.61
C HIS A 47 10.26 -4.91 15.00
N PHE A 48 9.77 -4.12 14.04
CA PHE A 48 8.81 -3.03 14.24
C PHE A 48 7.44 -3.30 13.59
N GLY A 49 7.21 -4.51 13.08
CA GLY A 49 5.91 -4.90 12.49
C GLY A 49 5.90 -5.06 10.97
N SER A 50 7.04 -4.90 10.30
CA SER A 50 7.10 -5.16 8.85
C SER A 50 6.90 -6.65 8.53
N LEU A 51 6.09 -6.93 7.51
CA LEU A 51 5.94 -8.24 6.89
C LEU A 51 6.83 -8.42 5.65
N GLY A 52 7.81 -7.54 5.46
CA GLY A 52 8.73 -7.54 4.32
C GLY A 52 8.19 -6.77 3.11
N SER A 53 8.71 -7.10 1.93
CA SER A 53 8.35 -6.40 0.69
C SER A 53 6.93 -6.73 0.22
N PHE A 54 6.19 -5.72 -0.22
CA PHE A 54 4.88 -5.92 -0.85
C PHE A 54 4.93 -6.91 -2.02
N PHE A 55 6.01 -6.91 -2.80
CA PHE A 55 6.17 -7.80 -3.96
C PHE A 55 6.31 -9.29 -3.57
N SER A 56 6.56 -9.59 -2.30
CA SER A 56 6.59 -10.94 -1.75
C SER A 56 5.39 -11.24 -0.83
N PHE A 57 4.54 -10.24 -0.59
CA PHE A 57 3.35 -10.35 0.25
C PHE A 57 2.17 -10.84 -0.56
N THR A 58 1.59 -11.98 -0.17
CA THR A 58 0.50 -12.66 -0.91
C THR A 58 -0.70 -12.96 0.01
N PRO A 59 -1.44 -11.93 0.45
CA PRO A 59 -2.61 -12.14 1.31
C PRO A 59 -3.74 -12.80 0.52
N SER A 60 -4.50 -13.69 1.17
CA SER A 60 -5.69 -14.32 0.60
C SER A 60 -6.92 -13.40 0.63
N GLU A 61 -7.00 -12.53 1.63
CA GLU A 61 -8.10 -11.60 1.87
C GLU A 61 -7.60 -10.33 2.60
N GLY A 62 -8.43 -9.28 2.62
CA GLY A 62 -8.15 -8.05 3.35
C GLY A 62 -8.43 -6.78 2.53
N SER A 63 -8.25 -5.63 3.17
CA SER A 63 -8.35 -4.32 2.54
C SER A 63 -7.07 -3.52 2.82
N PHE A 64 -6.41 -3.08 1.75
CA PHE A 64 -5.03 -2.59 1.80
C PHE A 64 -4.91 -1.20 1.17
N GLU A 65 -4.13 -0.32 1.81
CA GLU A 65 -3.66 0.92 1.21
C GLU A 65 -2.34 0.67 0.48
N ALA A 66 -2.21 1.18 -0.74
CA ALA A 66 -0.94 1.17 -1.46
C ALA A 66 -0.55 2.57 -1.94
N ASN A 67 0.59 3.04 -1.46
CA ASN A 67 1.25 4.28 -1.86
C ASN A 67 2.73 4.03 -2.18
N PRO A 68 3.03 3.41 -3.34
CA PRO A 68 4.40 3.12 -3.72
C PRO A 68 5.23 4.40 -3.88
N PRO A 69 6.55 4.33 -3.71
CA PRO A 69 7.45 5.42 -4.09
C PRO A 69 7.19 5.89 -5.52
N PHE A 70 7.37 7.19 -5.79
CA PHE A 70 7.16 7.82 -7.10
C PHE A 70 8.28 7.48 -8.10
N VAL A 71 8.51 6.18 -8.28
CA VAL A 71 9.45 5.57 -9.21
C VAL A 71 8.62 4.75 -10.19
N PRO A 72 8.55 5.11 -11.48
CA PRO A 72 7.62 4.51 -12.45
C PRO A 72 7.67 2.98 -12.49
N GLU A 73 8.88 2.40 -12.40
CA GLU A 73 9.10 0.95 -12.41
C GLU A 73 8.48 0.28 -11.18
N VAL A 74 8.60 0.92 -10.02
CA VAL A 74 8.04 0.43 -8.74
C VAL A 74 6.52 0.55 -8.74
N MET A 75 5.99 1.67 -9.23
CA MET A 75 4.54 1.86 -9.38
C MET A 75 3.92 0.82 -10.31
N LEU A 76 4.55 0.57 -11.47
CA LEU A 76 4.08 -0.43 -12.42
C LEU A 76 4.16 -1.85 -11.85
N ALA A 77 5.24 -2.18 -11.12
CA ALA A 77 5.35 -3.45 -10.42
C ALA A 77 4.26 -3.62 -9.35
N ALA A 78 3.93 -2.55 -8.61
CA ALA A 78 2.90 -2.58 -7.58
C ALA A 78 1.51 -2.87 -8.16
N VAL A 79 1.15 -2.21 -9.28
CA VAL A 79 -0.11 -2.47 -9.99
C VAL A 79 -0.16 -3.92 -10.49
N ARG A 80 0.91 -4.41 -11.13
CA ARG A 80 0.97 -5.79 -11.64
C ARG A 80 0.80 -6.83 -10.53
N HIS A 81 1.43 -6.60 -9.38
CA HIS A 81 1.30 -7.48 -8.21
C HIS A 81 -0.11 -7.46 -7.64
N ALA A 82 -0.68 -6.28 -7.40
CA ALA A 82 -2.06 -6.13 -6.93
C ALA A 82 -3.07 -6.80 -7.87
N GLU A 83 -2.93 -6.62 -9.19
CA GLU A 83 -3.78 -7.29 -10.17
C GLU A 83 -3.65 -8.81 -10.12
N ALA A 84 -2.45 -9.35 -9.92
CA ALA A 84 -2.24 -10.79 -9.79
C ALA A 84 -2.99 -11.33 -8.57
N LEU A 85 -2.90 -10.64 -7.42
CA LEU A 85 -3.60 -10.99 -6.18
C LEU A 85 -5.12 -10.94 -6.34
N LEU A 86 -5.63 -9.91 -7.02
CA LEU A 86 -7.07 -9.79 -7.32
C LEU A 86 -7.58 -10.91 -8.23
N ARG A 87 -6.77 -11.32 -9.23
CA ARG A 87 -7.11 -12.45 -10.11
C ARG A 87 -7.12 -13.78 -9.36
N THR A 88 -6.23 -13.97 -8.40
CA THR A 88 -6.19 -15.21 -7.59
C THR A 88 -7.29 -15.26 -6.52
N GLY A 89 -7.71 -14.11 -5.98
CA GLY A 89 -8.72 -14.01 -4.93
C GLY A 89 -10.18 -14.10 -5.40
N SER A 90 -10.45 -14.04 -6.70
CA SER A 90 -11.82 -14.02 -7.26
C SER A 90 -12.52 -15.39 -7.31
N VAL A 91 -11.88 -16.46 -6.82
CA VAL A 91 -12.40 -17.84 -6.84
C VAL A 91 -13.17 -18.21 -5.55
N GLY A 92 -13.29 -17.31 -4.57
CA GLY A 92 -14.00 -17.54 -3.31
C GLY A 92 -14.72 -16.30 -2.76
N ALA A 93 -15.66 -16.49 -1.83
CA ALA A 93 -16.50 -15.43 -1.25
C ALA A 93 -15.74 -14.38 -0.40
N ALA A 94 -14.45 -14.60 -0.12
CA ALA A 94 -13.55 -13.65 0.51
C ALA A 94 -12.43 -13.28 -0.47
N ALA A 95 -12.41 -12.02 -0.91
CA ALA A 95 -11.45 -11.52 -1.89
C ALA A 95 -10.62 -10.39 -1.29
N ALA A 96 -9.33 -10.37 -1.57
CA ALA A 96 -8.47 -9.23 -1.29
C ALA A 96 -8.99 -7.98 -2.06
N ARG A 97 -8.94 -6.81 -1.41
CA ARG A 97 -9.30 -5.51 -1.98
C ARG A 97 -8.12 -4.56 -1.80
N TYR A 98 -7.72 -3.89 -2.87
CA TYR A 98 -6.64 -2.91 -2.82
C TYR A 98 -7.20 -1.53 -3.14
N THR A 99 -6.91 -0.57 -2.27
CA THR A 99 -7.15 0.85 -2.52
C THR A 99 -5.80 1.52 -2.70
N ALA A 100 -5.55 2.04 -3.91
CA ALA A 100 -4.33 2.80 -4.18
C ALA A 100 -4.57 4.27 -3.81
N ALA A 101 -3.74 4.80 -2.90
CA ALA A 101 -3.63 6.24 -2.73
C ALA A 101 -2.56 6.74 -3.70
N LEU A 102 -2.96 6.97 -4.96
CA LEU A 102 -2.11 7.70 -5.89
C LEU A 102 -2.18 9.17 -5.50
N SER A 103 -1.19 9.65 -4.75
CA SER A 103 -0.95 11.08 -4.67
C SER A 103 -0.66 11.56 -6.08
N ALA A 104 -1.63 12.24 -6.70
CA ALA A 104 -1.37 13.05 -7.88
C ALA A 104 -0.42 14.16 -7.41
N ALA A 105 0.89 13.95 -7.57
CA ALA A 105 1.84 15.03 -7.52
C ALA A 105 1.41 16.03 -8.61
N ASP A 106 0.91 17.19 -8.17
CA ASP A 106 0.53 18.37 -8.96
C ASP A 106 0.57 18.21 -10.49
N ALA A 107 -0.60 18.19 -11.12
CA ALA A 107 -0.75 18.71 -12.48
C ALA A 107 -0.63 20.25 -12.46
N GLY A 108 0.51 20.74 -11.98
CA GLY A 108 0.87 22.14 -11.92
C GLY A 108 1.68 22.52 -13.16
N GLY A 109 0.99 23.09 -14.17
CA GLY A 109 1.64 23.94 -15.18
C GLY A 109 1.67 23.38 -16.59
N MET A 110 0.54 23.49 -17.29
CA MET A 110 0.57 23.82 -18.72
C MET A 110 -0.35 25.03 -18.90
N ARG A 111 0.27 26.22 -18.91
CA ARG A 111 -0.30 27.40 -19.56
C ARG A 111 0.03 27.31 -21.05
#